data_AF-A0A2D6NA43-F1
#
_entry.id   AF-A0A2D6NA43-F1
#
_cell.length_a   1.000
_cell.length_b   1.000
_cell.length_c   1.000
_cell.angle_alpha   90.00
_cell.angle_beta   90.00
_cell.angle_gamma   90.00
#
_symmetry.space_group_name_H-M   'P 1'
#
loop_
_entity.id
_entity.type
_entity.pdbx_description
1 polymer ?
#
loop_
_entity_poly.entity_id
_entity_poly.type
_entity_poly.pdbx_seq_one_letter_code
_entity_poly.pdbx_strand_id
1 'polypeptide(L)'
;EVLGEHPGVAFFTLGQRRGLGFAHSQPMYVVDIQPERNVVVVGEEAAIYTRELFAEEVNWVGISDLVGPKEVMARVRYRMTAATATAYPEPDGKMRVVFDEPQRAITPGQSVVLYEDDLLLGGGIVTATERSQRVEDGLTENTAAAPPDLVGVA
;
A
#
# COMPACT_ATOMS: atom_id res chain seq x y z
N GLU A 1 -7.67 18.17 6.79
CA GLU A 1 -7.17 19.53 7.07
C GLU A 1 -5.70 19.63 6.66
N VAL A 2 -5.19 20.83 6.38
CA VAL A 2 -3.77 21.05 6.03
C VAL A 2 -2.93 21.24 7.28
N LEU A 3 -1.84 20.47 7.42
CA LEU A 3 -1.00 20.47 8.63
C LEU A 3 0.30 21.27 8.50
N GLY A 4 0.73 21.62 7.29
CA GLY A 4 1.96 22.35 7.04
C GLY A 4 2.42 22.28 5.59
N GLU A 5 3.65 22.71 5.33
CA GLU A 5 4.31 22.62 4.02
C GLU A 5 5.51 21.67 4.10
N HIS A 6 5.92 21.12 2.96
CA HIS A 6 7.04 20.20 2.87
C HIS A 6 7.98 20.53 1.70
N PRO A 7 9.27 20.15 1.76
CA PRO A 7 10.26 20.51 0.73
C PRO A 7 10.13 19.73 -0.60
N GLY A 8 9.02 19.01 -0.80
CA GLY A 8 8.79 18.08 -1.93
C GLY A 8 8.57 16.63 -1.48
N VAL A 9 7.78 15.88 -2.25
CA VAL A 9 7.36 14.51 -1.89
C VAL A 9 8.52 13.51 -1.83
N ALA A 10 9.60 13.77 -2.57
CA ALA A 10 10.77 12.89 -2.66
C ALA A 10 11.55 12.74 -1.34
N PHE A 11 11.33 13.63 -0.37
CA PHE A 11 11.95 13.58 0.95
C PHE A 11 11.20 12.69 1.94
N PHE A 12 10.10 12.08 1.52
CA PHE A 12 9.24 11.26 2.36
C PHE A 12 9.24 9.81 1.91
N THR A 13 9.08 8.91 2.88
CA THR A 13 8.91 7.49 2.63
C THR A 13 7.68 6.99 3.36
N LEU A 14 6.91 6.11 2.71
CA LEU A 14 5.76 5.48 3.35
C LEU A 14 6.14 4.81 4.68
N GLY A 15 5.41 5.13 5.74
CA GLY A 15 5.66 4.67 7.11
C GLY A 15 6.74 5.44 7.88
N GLN A 16 7.24 6.56 7.33
CA GLN A 16 8.17 7.48 8.01
C GLN A 16 7.49 8.19 9.17
N ARG A 17 8.15 8.21 10.34
CA ARG A 17 7.68 8.89 11.56
C ARG A 17 8.41 10.19 11.88
N ARG A 18 9.71 10.25 11.59
CA ARG A 18 10.58 11.38 11.97
C ARG A 18 10.73 12.36 10.81
N GLY A 19 11.05 13.61 11.13
CA GLY A 19 11.34 14.63 10.11
C GLY A 19 10.11 15.08 9.33
N LEU A 20 8.91 15.03 9.93
CA LEU A 20 7.66 15.45 9.30
C LEU A 20 7.46 16.98 9.29
N GLY A 21 8.26 17.73 10.06
CA GLY A 21 8.24 19.20 10.03
C GLY A 21 7.11 19.88 10.83
N PHE A 22 6.24 19.10 11.49
CA PHE A 22 5.19 19.62 12.36
C PHE A 22 5.10 18.85 13.69
N ALA A 23 4.40 19.43 14.67
CA ALA A 23 4.12 18.81 15.97
C ALA A 23 2.66 18.35 16.03
N HIS A 24 2.42 17.17 16.62
CA HIS A 24 1.09 16.63 16.86
C HIS A 24 1.04 15.94 18.23
N SER A 25 -0.13 15.85 18.85
CA SER A 25 -0.31 15.24 20.17
C SER A 25 0.00 13.75 20.21
N GLN A 26 -0.15 13.07 19.07
CA GLN A 26 0.13 11.64 18.87
C GLN A 26 1.20 11.42 17.79
N PRO A 27 1.93 10.29 17.82
CA PRO A 27 2.89 9.95 16.77
C PRO A 27 2.22 9.80 15.40
N MET A 28 2.66 10.61 14.44
CA MET A 28 2.19 10.55 13.06
C MET A 28 3.17 9.81 12.17
N TYR A 29 2.63 9.18 11.13
CA TYR A 29 3.37 8.43 10.12
C TYR A 29 2.92 8.89 8.73
N VAL A 30 3.82 8.87 7.75
CA VAL A 30 3.45 9.02 6.34
C VAL A 30 2.60 7.82 5.94
N VAL A 31 1.32 8.05 5.70
CA VAL A 31 0.38 7.00 5.30
C VAL A 31 0.15 6.99 3.81
N ASP A 32 0.42 8.06 3.06
CA ASP A 32 0.35 8.08 1.60
C ASP A 32 1.24 9.17 1.00
N ILE A 33 1.64 8.99 -0.26
CA ILE A 33 2.40 9.99 -1.02
C ILE A 33 1.79 10.08 -2.41
N GLN A 34 1.36 11.29 -2.81
CA GLN A 34 0.72 11.55 -4.11
C GLN A 34 1.56 12.57 -4.89
N PRO A 35 2.53 12.11 -5.71
CA PRO A 35 3.42 12.99 -6.45
C PRO A 35 2.69 13.95 -7.39
N GLU A 36 1.63 13.48 -8.05
CA GLU A 36 0.89 14.28 -9.04
C GLU A 36 0.13 15.46 -8.42
N ARG A 37 -0.20 15.36 -7.13
CA ARG A 37 -0.84 16.42 -6.37
C ARG A 37 0.16 17.18 -5.48
N ASN A 38 1.41 16.74 -5.46
CA ASN A 38 2.44 17.16 -4.52
C ASN A 38 1.92 17.13 -3.07
N VAL A 39 1.30 16.02 -2.69
CA VAL A 39 0.69 15.83 -1.37
C VAL A 39 1.38 14.71 -0.60
N VAL A 40 1.62 14.96 0.69
CA VAL A 40 1.97 13.91 1.66
C VAL A 40 0.84 13.78 2.67
N VAL A 41 0.30 12.56 2.80
CA VAL A 41 -0.75 12.26 3.76
C VAL A 41 -0.15 11.60 4.98
N VAL A 42 -0.55 12.06 6.16
CA VAL A 42 -0.11 11.51 7.44
C VAL A 42 -1.29 10.96 8.23
N GLY A 43 -1.01 10.05 9.15
CA GLY A 43 -2.01 9.42 9.99
C GLY A 43 -1.37 8.69 11.17
N GLU A 44 -2.22 8.12 12.03
CA GLU A 44 -1.75 7.26 13.10
C GLU A 44 -1.12 5.97 12.56
N GLU A 45 -0.44 5.22 13.44
CA GLU A 45 0.24 3.99 13.06
C GLU A 45 -0.69 2.97 12.39
N ALA A 46 -1.94 2.83 12.84
CA ALA A 46 -2.90 1.90 12.26
C ALA A 46 -3.14 2.14 10.75
N ALA A 47 -3.07 3.40 10.30
CA ALA A 47 -3.35 3.79 8.92
C ALA A 47 -2.22 3.41 7.93
N ILE A 48 -1.05 2.96 8.39
CA ILE A 48 0.01 2.45 7.51
C ILE A 48 -0.17 0.97 7.15
N TYR A 49 -1.08 0.26 7.83
CA TYR A 49 -1.34 -1.16 7.59
C TYR A 49 -2.44 -1.31 6.54
N THR A 50 -2.28 -2.26 5.64
CA THR A 50 -3.32 -2.61 4.67
C THR A 50 -3.34 -4.12 4.47
N ARG A 51 -4.53 -4.63 4.20
CA ARG A 51 -4.76 -6.06 3.98
C ARG A 51 -4.70 -6.43 2.51
N GLU A 52 -4.87 -5.46 1.63
CA GLU A 52 -5.12 -5.72 0.21
C GLU A 52 -4.24 -4.84 -0.68
N LEU A 53 -3.69 -5.46 -1.71
CA LEU A 53 -2.94 -4.80 -2.76
C LEU A 53 -3.42 -5.25 -4.14
N PHE A 54 -3.17 -4.39 -5.12
CA PHE A 54 -3.37 -4.63 -6.53
C PHE A 54 -2.03 -4.57 -7.23
N ALA A 55 -1.79 -5.50 -8.14
CA ALA A 55 -0.56 -5.62 -8.90
C ALA A 55 -0.84 -5.77 -10.39
N GLU A 56 0.06 -5.20 -11.19
CA GLU A 56 0.11 -5.33 -12.64
C GLU A 56 1.46 -5.88 -13.10
N GLU A 57 1.65 -5.96 -14.41
CA GLU A 57 2.87 -6.55 -15.00
C GLU A 57 3.17 -7.94 -14.40
N VAL A 58 2.10 -8.73 -14.22
CA VAL A 58 2.20 -10.03 -13.56
C VAL A 58 2.99 -10.98 -14.43
N ASN A 59 4.04 -11.56 -13.85
CA ASN A 59 4.89 -12.54 -14.49
C ASN A 59 4.83 -13.86 -13.70
N TRP A 60 4.31 -14.90 -14.35
CA TRP A 60 4.26 -16.25 -13.79
C TRP A 60 5.49 -17.07 -14.21
N VAL A 61 6.08 -17.78 -13.25
CA VAL A 61 7.31 -18.56 -13.42
C VAL A 61 7.08 -20.03 -13.08
N GLY A 62 6.44 -20.29 -11.93
CA GLY A 62 6.13 -21.65 -11.47
C GLY A 62 4.84 -22.23 -12.03
N ILE A 63 4.00 -21.38 -12.62
CA ILE A 63 2.71 -21.74 -13.23
C ILE A 63 2.55 -20.99 -14.56
N SER A 64 1.63 -21.44 -15.42
CA SER A 64 1.33 -20.74 -16.68
C SER A 64 0.42 -19.53 -16.48
N ASP A 65 -0.52 -19.63 -15.55
CA ASP A 65 -1.47 -18.56 -15.21
C ASP A 65 -2.18 -18.88 -13.87
N LEU A 66 -2.85 -17.88 -13.29
CA LEU A 66 -3.73 -18.02 -12.14
C LEU A 66 -5.20 -18.07 -12.58
N VAL A 67 -5.82 -19.26 -12.53
CA VAL A 67 -7.18 -19.50 -13.05
C VAL A 67 -8.29 -19.18 -12.02
N GLY A 68 -7.92 -18.97 -10.76
CA GLY A 68 -8.85 -18.64 -9.69
C GLY A 68 -8.12 -18.29 -8.39
N PRO A 69 -8.86 -18.05 -7.29
CA PRO A 69 -8.26 -17.77 -5.99
C PRO A 69 -7.29 -18.87 -5.56
N LYS A 70 -6.11 -18.50 -5.07
CA LYS A 70 -5.09 -19.43 -4.60
C LYS A 70 -4.43 -18.92 -3.33
N GLU A 71 -4.33 -19.79 -2.32
CA GLU A 71 -3.54 -19.54 -1.12
C GLU A 71 -2.05 -19.55 -1.45
N VAL A 72 -1.33 -18.54 -0.97
CA VAL A 72 0.07 -18.30 -1.29
C VAL A 72 0.80 -17.68 -0.10
N MET A 73 2.11 -17.78 -0.12
CA MET A 73 3.01 -16.96 0.69
C MET A 73 3.41 -15.74 -0.13
N ALA A 74 2.97 -14.55 0.25
CA ALA A 74 3.23 -13.31 -0.47
C ALA A 74 4.29 -12.45 0.23
N ARG A 75 5.25 -11.94 -0.52
CA ARG A 75 6.33 -11.06 -0.05
C ARG A 75 6.26 -9.71 -0.76
N VAL A 76 6.06 -8.64 -0.02
CA VAL A 76 5.86 -7.26 -0.55
C VAL A 76 7.08 -6.35 -0.41
N ARG A 77 8.11 -6.82 0.30
CA ARG A 77 9.42 -6.16 0.41
C ARG A 77 10.51 -7.20 0.56
N TYR A 78 11.66 -6.96 -0.08
CA TYR A 78 12.80 -7.88 -0.06
C TYR A 78 13.32 -8.24 1.35
N ARG A 79 13.13 -7.38 2.36
CA ARG A 79 13.58 -7.66 3.74
C ARG A 79 12.48 -8.20 4.65
N MET A 80 11.24 -8.26 4.19
CA MET A 80 10.14 -8.82 4.97
C MET A 80 10.06 -10.33 4.77
N THR A 81 9.61 -11.04 5.80
CA THR A 81 9.18 -12.44 5.67
C THR A 81 7.95 -12.47 4.77
N ALA A 82 7.78 -13.54 3.98
CA ALA A 82 6.53 -13.76 3.29
C ALA A 82 5.40 -13.95 4.32
N ALA A 83 4.21 -13.47 4.01
CA ALA A 83 3.00 -13.62 4.83
C ALA A 83 1.95 -14.42 4.07
N THR A 84 1.08 -15.13 4.79
CA THR A 84 -0.02 -15.87 4.17
C THR A 84 -1.01 -14.89 3.55
N ALA A 85 -1.47 -15.24 2.34
CA ALA A 85 -2.39 -14.43 1.56
C ALA A 85 -3.16 -15.31 0.57
N THR A 86 -4.25 -14.76 0.05
CA THR A 86 -4.92 -15.30 -1.13
C THR A 86 -4.69 -14.38 -2.33
N ALA A 87 -4.17 -14.93 -3.42
CA ALA A 87 -4.05 -14.26 -4.71
C ALA A 87 -5.31 -14.53 -5.54
N TYR A 88 -5.84 -13.48 -6.15
CA TYR A 88 -7.01 -13.50 -7.02
C TYR A 88 -6.59 -12.98 -8.40
N PRO A 89 -6.91 -13.69 -9.49
CA PRO A 89 -6.72 -13.15 -10.83
C PRO A 89 -7.72 -12.02 -11.07
N GLU A 90 -7.26 -10.96 -11.71
CA GLU A 90 -8.09 -9.83 -12.12
C GLU A 90 -8.03 -9.68 -13.65
N PRO A 91 -8.96 -8.93 -14.28
CA PRO A 91 -8.91 -8.65 -15.71
C PRO A 91 -7.58 -8.03 -16.16
N ASP A 92 -7.30 -8.15 -17.47
CA ASP A 92 -6.12 -7.56 -18.13
C ASP A 92 -4.76 -8.04 -17.57
N GLY A 93 -4.70 -9.27 -17.06
CA GLY A 93 -3.46 -9.84 -16.52
C GLY A 93 -3.02 -9.21 -15.20
N LYS A 94 -3.94 -8.57 -14.49
CA LYS A 94 -3.72 -8.02 -13.15
C LYS A 94 -3.98 -9.07 -12.08
N MET A 95 -3.59 -8.73 -10.87
CA MET A 95 -3.80 -9.58 -9.71
C MET A 95 -4.11 -8.76 -8.47
N ARG A 96 -4.98 -9.31 -7.63
CA ARG A 96 -5.30 -8.77 -6.32
C ARG A 96 -4.82 -9.74 -5.26
N VAL A 97 -4.16 -9.25 -4.22
CA VAL A 97 -3.62 -10.09 -3.14
C VAL A 97 -4.19 -9.61 -1.82
N VAL A 98 -4.82 -10.52 -1.09
CA VAL A 98 -5.44 -10.26 0.22
C VAL A 98 -4.68 -11.05 1.28
N PHE A 99 -4.01 -10.36 2.19
CA PHE A 99 -3.29 -10.98 3.30
C PHE A 99 -4.22 -11.44 4.41
N ASP A 100 -3.82 -12.48 5.14
CA ASP A 100 -4.58 -12.95 6.31
C ASP A 100 -4.42 -12.00 7.50
N GLU A 101 -3.26 -11.33 7.59
CA GLU A 101 -2.95 -10.31 8.58
C GLU A 101 -2.50 -9.04 7.87
N PRO A 102 -2.95 -7.84 8.29
CA PRO A 102 -2.57 -6.58 7.66
C PRO A 102 -1.06 -6.39 7.60
N GLN A 103 -0.54 -6.00 6.43
CA GLN A 103 0.88 -5.78 6.22
C GLN A 103 1.21 -4.29 6.32
N ARG A 104 2.34 -4.00 6.97
CA ARG A 104 2.81 -2.64 7.22
C ARG A 104 3.41 -2.02 5.96
N ALA A 105 2.96 -0.82 5.59
CA ALA A 105 3.58 0.04 4.59
C ALA A 105 3.86 -0.64 3.23
N ILE A 106 2.85 -1.31 2.67
CA ILE A 106 2.87 -1.76 1.27
C ILE A 106 2.90 -0.51 0.37
N THR A 107 3.87 -0.46 -0.55
CA THR A 107 4.16 0.75 -1.34
C THR A 107 4.00 0.46 -2.83
N PRO A 108 3.21 1.27 -3.56
CA PRO A 108 3.19 1.23 -5.01
C PRO A 108 4.58 1.37 -5.64
N GLY A 109 4.81 0.71 -6.77
CA GLY A 109 6.09 0.61 -7.45
C GLY A 109 7.06 -0.41 -6.86
N GLN A 110 6.72 -1.08 -5.75
CA GLN A 110 7.45 -2.26 -5.26
C GLN A 110 6.87 -3.55 -5.84
N SER A 111 7.66 -4.61 -5.88
CA SER A 111 7.16 -5.92 -6.31
C SER A 111 6.46 -6.68 -5.19
N VAL A 112 5.36 -7.36 -5.54
CA VAL A 112 4.82 -8.47 -4.77
C VAL A 112 5.29 -9.78 -5.40
N VAL A 113 5.78 -10.70 -4.59
CA VAL A 113 6.28 -12.01 -5.03
C VAL A 113 5.50 -13.11 -4.33
N LEU A 114 5.01 -14.09 -5.08
CA LEU A 114 4.16 -15.17 -4.60
C LEU A 114 4.91 -16.50 -4.60
N TYR A 115 4.77 -17.22 -3.50
CA TYR A 115 5.36 -18.54 -3.29
C TYR A 115 4.30 -19.55 -2.90
N GLU A 116 4.53 -20.81 -3.28
CA GLU A 116 3.90 -21.99 -2.71
C GLU A 116 5.02 -22.81 -2.08
N ASP A 117 5.06 -22.86 -0.75
CA ASP A 117 6.21 -23.34 0.01
C ASP A 117 7.52 -22.64 -0.44
N ASP A 118 8.46 -23.40 -1.01
CA ASP A 118 9.75 -22.89 -1.53
C ASP A 118 9.70 -22.57 -3.04
N LEU A 119 8.58 -22.84 -3.72
CA LEU A 119 8.42 -22.63 -5.15
C LEU A 119 7.98 -21.19 -5.44
N LEU A 120 8.76 -20.48 -6.26
CA LEU A 120 8.36 -19.19 -6.82
C LEU A 120 7.25 -19.38 -7.86
N LEU A 121 6.03 -18.96 -7.55
CA LEU A 121 4.92 -18.98 -8.50
C LEU A 121 5.05 -17.85 -9.51
N GLY A 122 5.35 -16.63 -9.05
CA GLY A 122 5.38 -15.44 -9.87
C GLY A 122 5.37 -14.16 -9.04
N GLY A 123 5.05 -13.04 -9.67
CA GLY A 123 4.94 -11.76 -9.00
C GLY A 123 4.50 -10.65 -9.94
N GLY A 124 4.35 -9.45 -9.42
CA GLY A 124 3.97 -8.27 -10.19
C GLY A 124 4.37 -6.98 -9.48
N ILE A 125 4.11 -5.84 -10.12
CA ILE A 125 4.37 -4.52 -9.57
C ILE A 125 3.12 -4.03 -8.86
N VAL A 126 3.23 -3.70 -7.58
CA VAL A 126 2.13 -3.14 -6.79
C VAL A 126 1.79 -1.76 -7.35
N THR A 127 0.53 -1.53 -7.69
CA THR A 127 0.03 -0.25 -8.22
C THR A 127 -0.82 0.50 -7.22
N ALA A 128 -1.62 -0.24 -6.44
CA ALA A 128 -2.51 0.33 -5.46
C ALA A 128 -2.65 -0.59 -4.25
N THR A 129 -3.20 -0.02 -3.19
CA THR A 129 -3.60 -0.72 -1.96
C THR A 129 -5.00 -0.25 -1.58
N GLU A 130 -5.71 -1.04 -0.79
CA GLU A 130 -6.99 -0.60 -0.19
C GLU A 130 -6.81 0.71 0.61
N ARG A 131 -5.64 0.93 1.22
CA ARG A 131 -5.28 2.20 1.86
C ARG A 131 -5.23 3.36 0.86
N SER A 132 -4.51 3.23 -0.25
CA SER A 132 -4.37 4.35 -1.21
C SER A 132 -5.70 4.71 -1.86
N GLN A 133 -6.55 3.72 -2.14
CA GLN A 133 -7.92 3.95 -2.62
C GLN A 133 -8.76 4.71 -1.59
N ARG A 134 -8.76 4.30 -0.31
CA ARG A 134 -9.46 5.02 0.76
C ARG A 134 -9.00 6.46 0.93
N VAL A 135 -7.71 6.71 0.76
CA VAL A 135 -7.15 8.07 0.86
C VAL A 135 -7.61 8.93 -0.32
N GLU A 136 -7.61 8.39 -1.55
CA GLU A 136 -8.13 9.06 -2.75
C GLU A 136 -9.61 9.39 -2.62
N ASP A 137 -10.43 8.42 -2.19
CA ASP A 137 -11.87 8.60 -1.97
C ASP A 137 -12.12 9.67 -0.89
N GLY A 138 -11.46 9.56 0.26
CA GLY A 138 -11.59 10.54 1.35
C GLY A 138 -11.12 11.95 0.99
N LEU A 139 -10.21 12.09 0.02
CA LEU A 139 -9.78 13.38 -0.54
C LEU A 139 -10.78 13.98 -1.53
N THR A 140 -11.55 13.14 -2.23
CA THR A 140 -12.59 13.60 -3.17
C THR A 140 -13.91 13.92 -2.46
N GLU A 141 -14.23 13.20 -1.39
CA GLU A 141 -15.45 13.44 -0.57
C GLU A 141 -15.31 14.66 0.37
N ASN A 142 -14.09 15.14 0.65
CA ASN A 142 -13.89 16.28 1.54
C ASN A 142 -14.13 17.64 0.85
N THR A 143 -15.38 17.84 0.39
CA THR A 143 -16.16 19.04 0.74
C THR A 143 -16.95 18.84 2.05
N ALA A 144 -17.12 17.62 2.59
CA ALA A 144 -17.51 17.42 3.99
C ALA A 144 -17.35 15.96 4.44
N ALA A 145 -16.57 15.75 5.52
CA ALA A 145 -16.47 14.53 6.34
C ALA A 145 -15.55 13.40 5.83
N ALA A 146 -14.26 13.52 6.12
CA ALA A 146 -13.34 12.39 6.13
C ALA A 146 -13.58 11.47 7.35
N PRO A 147 -13.28 10.15 7.26
CA PRO A 147 -13.30 9.24 8.39
C PRO A 147 -12.29 9.68 9.48
N PRO A 148 -12.54 9.36 10.77
CA PRO A 148 -11.86 9.95 11.92
C PRO A 148 -10.33 9.71 11.98
N ASP A 149 -9.80 8.76 11.20
CA ASP A 149 -8.39 8.32 11.31
C ASP A 149 -7.46 8.89 10.21
N LEU A 150 -7.98 9.70 9.28
CA LEU A 150 -7.20 10.27 8.17
C LEU A 150 -6.91 11.76 8.42
N VAL A 151 -5.87 12.02 9.22
CA VAL A 151 -5.45 13.39 9.54
C VAL A 151 -4.39 13.88 8.55
N GLY A 152 -4.87 14.43 7.43
CA GLY A 152 -4.31 15.66 6.86
C GLY A 152 -3.30 15.55 5.72
N VAL A 153 -3.45 16.54 4.83
CA VAL A 153 -2.87 16.70 3.49
C VAL A 153 -2.04 17.97 3.56
N ALA A 154 -0.73 17.89 3.37
CA ALA A 154 0.09 19.07 3.09
C ALA A 154 0.26 19.19 1.57
#